data_AF-A0A3D2KG82-F1
#
_entry.id   AF-A0A3D2KG82-F1
#
_cell.length_a   1.000
_cell.length_b   1.000
_cell.length_c   1.000
_cell.angle_alpha   90.00
_cell.angle_beta   90.00
_cell.angle_gamma   90.00
#
_symmetry.space_group_name_H-M   'P 1'
#
loop_
_entity.id
_entity.type
_entity.pdbx_description
1 polymer ?
#
loop_
_entity_poly.entity_id
_entity_poly.type
_entity_poly.pdbx_seq_one_letter_code
_entity_poly.pdbx_strand_id
1 'polypeptide(L)' 'MMIRDMFADDINRKINGVIKVDQAADDVIEQELNEYVITRELKKHFITFFNYYGDAFDQPTADMGVWISGFFGSGKSH' A
#
# COMPACT_ATOMS: atom_id res chain seq x y z
N MET A 1 8.49 12.09 31.23
CA MET A 1 7.97 11.87 29.87
C MET A 1 9.17 11.89 28.93
N MET A 2 9.48 10.77 28.27
CA MET A 2 10.52 10.76 27.23
C MET A 2 9.88 11.09 25.89
N ILE A 3 10.60 11.78 25.00
CA ILE A 3 10.09 12.16 23.66
C ILE A 3 9.61 10.93 22.88
N ARG A 4 10.30 9.79 23.03
CA ARG A 4 9.93 8.53 22.39
C ARG A 4 8.51 8.05 22.76
N ASP A 5 8.04 8.40 23.96
CA ASP A 5 6.73 7.97 24.47
C ASP A 5 5.58 8.77 23.83
N MET A 6 5.88 9.79 23.02
CA MET A 6 4.89 10.58 22.28
C MET A 6 4.50 9.97 20.93
N PHE A 7 5.28 9.02 20.41
CA PHE A 7 5.03 8.41 19.11
C PHE A 7 4.07 7.23 19.26
N ALA A 8 3.20 7.04 18.25
CA ALA A 8 2.26 5.91 18.22
C ALA A 8 2.99 4.57 18.08
N ASP A 9 4.07 4.56 17.31
CA ASP A 9 4.85 3.37 16.97
C ASP A 9 6.31 3.51 17.39
N ASP A 10 7.03 2.39 17.49
CA ASP A 10 8.46 2.40 17.79
C ASP A 10 9.24 3.17 16.71
N ILE A 11 10.04 4.14 17.16
CA ILE A 11 10.88 4.96 16.30
C ILE A 11 12.11 4.21 15.77
N ASN A 12 12.44 3.04 16.34
CA ASN A 12 13.58 2.20 15.91
C ASN A 12 13.17 1.05 14.99
N ARG A 13 11.87 0.94 14.65
CA ARG A 13 11.41 -0.07 13.71
C ARG A 13 12.09 0.12 12.36
N LYS A 14 12.41 -0.99 11.70
CA LYS A 14 13.06 -0.96 10.39
C LYS A 14 12.03 -0.55 9.35
N ILE A 15 12.30 0.47 8.52
CA ILE A 15 11.43 0.85 7.40
C ILE A 15 12.20 0.62 6.11
N ASN A 16 11.64 -0.17 5.20
CA ASN A 16 12.23 -0.38 3.89
C ASN A 16 11.98 0.86 3.03
N GLY A 17 13.04 1.60 2.70
CA GLY A 17 12.91 2.80 1.84
C GLY A 17 12.64 2.48 0.37
N VAL A 18 12.80 1.22 -0.04
CA VAL A 18 12.55 0.74 -1.40
C VAL A 18 11.94 -0.65 -1.31
N ILE A 19 10.80 -0.83 -1.96
CA ILE A 19 10.12 -2.11 -2.10
C ILE A 19 10.78 -2.88 -3.23
N LYS A 20 11.13 -4.13 -2.97
CA LYS A 20 11.69 -5.02 -3.99
C LYS A 20 10.74 -6.17 -4.27
N VAL A 21 10.60 -6.48 -5.56
CA VAL A 21 9.67 -7.50 -6.06
C VAL A 21 10.02 -8.92 -5.57
N ASP A 22 11.26 -9.16 -5.13
CA ASP A 22 11.73 -10.44 -4.60
C ASP A 22 11.49 -10.63 -3.10
N GLN A 23 11.00 -9.61 -2.38
CA GLN A 23 10.72 -9.66 -0.94
C GLN A 23 9.27 -10.08 -0.67
N ALA A 24 8.96 -11.35 -0.89
CA ALA A 24 7.63 -11.93 -0.67
C ALA A 24 7.47 -12.62 0.69
N ALA A 25 8.33 -12.32 1.67
CA ALA A 25 8.19 -12.88 3.00
C ALA A 25 7.00 -12.22 3.72
N ASP A 26 6.15 -13.03 4.36
CA ASP A 26 4.88 -12.57 4.95
C ASP A 26 5.08 -11.42 5.97
N ASP A 27 6.18 -11.46 6.73
CA ASP A 27 6.57 -10.42 7.70
C ASP A 27 6.88 -9.08 7.03
N VAL A 28 7.49 -9.10 5.85
CA VAL A 28 7.78 -7.90 5.07
C VAL A 28 6.50 -7.30 4.51
N ILE A 29 5.62 -8.12 3.95
CA ILE A 29 4.34 -7.68 3.37
C ILE A 29 3.45 -7.07 4.46
N GLU A 30 3.32 -7.73 5.61
CA GLU A 30 2.54 -7.22 6.74
C GLU A 30 3.06 -5.86 7.19
N GLN A 31 4.38 -5.73 7.30
CA GLN A 31 5.00 -4.48 7.69
C GLN A 31 4.73 -3.37 6.65
N GLU A 32 4.86 -3.66 5.35
CA GLU A 32 4.61 -2.70 4.28
C GLU A 32 3.16 -2.21 4.27
N LEU A 33 2.19 -3.09 4.51
CA LEU A 33 0.78 -2.74 4.64
C LEU A 33 0.52 -1.86 5.87
N ASN A 34 1.18 -2.13 7.00
CA ASN A 34 1.04 -1.33 8.22
C ASN A 34 1.61 0.08 8.07
N GLU A 35 2.69 0.25 7.29
CA GLU A 35 3.26 1.57 7.01
C GLU A 35 2.49 2.33 5.92
N TYR A 36 1.59 1.68 5.18
CA TYR A 36 0.86 2.31 4.09
C TYR A 36 -0.31 3.18 4.56
N VAL A 37 -0.12 4.49 4.50
CA VAL A 37 -1.14 5.45 4.92
C VAL A 37 -2.16 5.70 3.81
N ILE A 38 -3.37 5.13 3.98
CA ILE A 38 -4.48 5.34 3.05
C ILE A 38 -5.13 6.70 3.27
N THR A 39 -5.03 7.57 2.26
CA THR A 39 -5.77 8.85 2.23
C THR A 39 -7.22 8.66 1.78
N ARG A 40 -8.08 9.66 2.03
CA ARG A 40 -9.48 9.62 1.58
C ARG A 40 -9.62 9.51 0.06
N GLU A 41 -8.75 10.16 -0.71
CA GLU A 41 -8.79 10.08 -2.17
C GLU A 41 -8.29 8.72 -2.68
N LEU A 42 -7.20 8.18 -2.12
CA LEU A 42 -6.74 6.82 -2.44
C LEU A 42 -7.83 5.78 -2.18
N LYS A 43 -8.53 5.90 -1.05
CA LYS A 43 -9.64 5.00 -0.72
C LYS A 43 -10.74 4.99 -1.78
N LYS A 44 -11.10 6.15 -2.34
CA LYS A 44 -12.09 6.22 -3.43
C LYS A 44 -11.60 5.47 -4.67
N HIS A 45 -10.35 5.68 -5.07
CA HIS A 45 -9.75 4.99 -6.21
C HIS A 45 -9.69 3.47 -6.02
N PHE A 46 -9.33 3.00 -4.82
CA PHE A 46 -9.34 1.58 -4.51
C PHE A 46 -10.74 0.97 -4.57
N ILE A 47 -11.77 1.65 -4.03
CA ILE A 47 -13.15 1.17 -4.13
C ILE A 47 -13.55 1.02 -5.60
N THR A 48 -13.28 2.02 -6.44
CA THR A 48 -13.56 1.95 -7.87
C THR A 48 -12.84 0.79 -8.53
N PHE A 49 -11.54 0.61 -8.25
CA PHE A 49 -10.76 -0.50 -8.78
C PHE A 49 -11.34 -1.86 -8.35
N PHE A 50 -11.58 -2.07 -7.06
CA PHE A 50 -12.07 -3.34 -6.55
C PHE A 50 -13.47 -3.70 -7.04
N ASN A 51 -14.33 -2.70 -7.31
CA ASN A 51 -15.63 -2.96 -7.93
C ASN A 51 -15.46 -3.58 -9.33
N TYR A 52 -14.59 -3.00 -10.17
CA TYR A 52 -14.33 -3.55 -11.50
C TYR A 52 -13.53 -4.87 -11.47
N TYR A 53 -12.59 -4.98 -10.53
CA TYR A 53 -11.82 -6.21 -10.32
C TYR A 53 -12.73 -7.36 -9.86
N GLY A 54 -13.74 -7.06 -9.03
CA GLY A 54 -14.75 -8.01 -8.57
C GLY A 54 -15.54 -8.63 -9.72
N ASP A 55 -16.00 -7.82 -10.67
CA ASP A 55 -16.77 -8.30 -11.83
C ASP A 55 -15.99 -9.31 -12.69
N ALA A 56 -14.65 -9.24 -12.69
CA ALA A 56 -13.79 -10.16 -13.44
C ALA A 56 -13.81 -11.60 -12.88
N PHE A 57 -14.26 -11.81 -11.63
CA PHE A 57 -14.45 -13.17 -11.10
C PHE A 57 -15.65 -13.87 -11.73
N ASP A 58 -16.71 -13.12 -12.06
CA ASP A 58 -17.90 -13.65 -12.72
C ASP A 58 -17.75 -13.70 -14.24
N GLN A 59 -17.08 -12.69 -14.81
CA GLN A 59 -16.80 -12.60 -16.24
C GLN A 59 -15.28 -12.41 -16.49
N PRO A 60 -14.52 -13.52 -16.62
CA PRO A 60 -13.08 -13.45 -16.80
C PRO A 60 -12.69 -12.60 -18.01
N THR A 61 -11.83 -11.61 -17.77
CA THR A 61 -11.28 -10.73 -18.81
C THR A 61 -9.81 -10.41 -18.53
N ALA A 62 -9.04 -10.22 -19.60
CA ALA A 62 -7.68 -9.69 -19.53
C ALA A 62 -7.62 -8.17 -19.73
N ASP A 63 -8.76 -7.53 -20.02
CA ASP A 63 -8.85 -6.11 -20.37
C ASP A 63 -8.93 -5.24 -19.11
N MET A 64 -7.97 -5.41 -18.19
CA MET A 64 -7.87 -4.65 -16.95
C MET A 64 -6.50 -4.04 -16.77
N GLY A 65 -6.45 -2.73 -16.54
CA GLY A 65 -5.22 -1.99 -16.31
C GLY A 65 -5.44 -0.83 -15.34
N VAL A 66 -4.44 -0.60 -14.48
CA VAL A 66 -4.42 0.54 -13.56
C VAL A 66 -3.21 1.39 -13.88
N TRP A 67 -3.42 2.70 -14.01
CA TRP A 67 -2.33 3.66 -14.15
C TRP A 67 -2.17 4.45 -12.86
N ILE A 68 -1.02 4.30 -12.21
CA ILE A 68 -0.70 5.00 -10.96
C ILE A 68 0.33 6.10 -11.27
N SER A 69 -0.04 7.36 -11.02
CA SER A 69 0.83 8.53 -11.23
C SER A 69 0.97 9.37 -9.96
N GLY A 70 2.06 10.14 -9.84
CA GLY A 70 2.33 10.98 -8.67
C GLY A 70 3.82 11.20 -8.38
N PHE A 71 4.10 12.15 -7.49
CA PHE A 71 5.46 12.58 -7.14
C PHE A 71 6.30 11.48 -6.48
N PHE A 72 7.64 11.60 -6.50
CA PHE A 72 8.52 10.70 -5.77
C PHE A 72 8.16 10.68 -4.27
N GLY A 73 8.17 9.50 -3.64
CA GLY A 73 7.78 9.33 -2.24
C GLY A 73 6.26 9.34 -1.96
N SER A 74 5.41 9.41 -2.98
CA SER A 74 3.95 9.46 -2.79
C SER A 74 3.27 8.08 -2.55
N GLY A 75 4.04 7.03 -2.25
CA GLY A 75 3.49 5.69 -1.99
C GLY A 75 2.92 4.95 -3.20
N LYS A 76 3.50 5.12 -4.41
CA LYS A 76 3.03 4.43 -5.63
C LYS A 76 3.49 2.97 -5.75
N SER A 77 4.59 2.64 -5.09
CA SER A 77 5.20 1.30 -5.12
C SER A 77 4.83 0.46 -3.89
N HIS A 78 4.24 1.11 -2.88
CA HIS A 78 3.63 0.44 -1.72
C HIS A 78 2.29 -0.16 -2.11
#